data_AF-A0A523LNM0-F1
#
_entry.id   AF-A0A523LNM0-F1
#
_cell.length_a   1.000
_cell.length_b   1.000
_cell.length_c   1.000
_cell.angle_alpha   90.00
_cell.angle_beta   90.00
_cell.angle_gamma   90.00
#
_symmetry.space_group_name_H-M   'P 1'
#
loop_
_entity.id
_entity.type
_entity.pdbx_description
1 polymer ?
#
loop_
_entity_poly.entity_id
_entity_poly.type
_entity_poly.pdbx_seq_one_letter_code
_entity_poly.pdbx_strand_id
1 'polypeptide(L)'
;MMRIIKTMMLCSLAIAFTSQVSAQGNNGRGKCMQPFGISFYAVKAGYEDEWLALYMKWHYPLMEYALEHGTLLEHKLLVPDGHGIEAQWSFAASFLYPAAQGRASAPLDRAEQIQELFGERMDDYVAGEKRRWELTLSHWDTDFIELDKSESPLSVYLPSRGGCHS
;
A
#
# COMPACT_ATOMS: atom_id res chain seq x y z
N MET A 1 8.16 -51.29 -15.17
CA MET A 1 7.40 -50.68 -14.06
C MET A 1 8.03 -49.40 -13.51
N MET A 2 9.24 -49.45 -12.93
CA MET A 2 9.82 -48.35 -12.14
C MET A 2 10.19 -47.08 -12.95
N ARG A 3 10.49 -47.21 -14.24
CA ARG A 3 10.71 -46.05 -15.15
C ARG A 3 9.40 -45.33 -15.52
N ILE A 4 8.32 -46.08 -15.72
CA ILE A 4 7.00 -45.53 -16.08
C ILE A 4 6.39 -44.77 -14.88
N ILE A 5 6.60 -45.28 -13.67
CA ILE A 5 6.18 -44.62 -12.42
C ILE A 5 6.94 -43.30 -12.19
N LYS A 6 8.25 -43.24 -12.48
CA LYS A 6 9.03 -42.00 -12.39
C LYS A 6 8.59 -40.95 -13.41
N THR A 7 8.25 -41.35 -14.64
CA THR A 7 7.76 -40.42 -15.66
C THR A 7 6.35 -39.93 -15.36
N MET A 8 5.45 -40.78 -14.83
CA MET A 8 4.13 -40.34 -14.35
C MET A 8 4.22 -39.37 -13.17
N MET A 9 5.14 -39.61 -12.22
CA MET A 9 5.35 -38.73 -11.07
C MET A 9 5.93 -37.36 -11.45
N LEU A 10 6.71 -37.27 -12.53
CA LEU A 10 7.19 -36.01 -13.10
C LEU A 10 6.07 -35.23 -13.82
N CYS A 11 5.12 -35.91 -14.48
CA CYS A 11 4.01 -35.25 -15.16
C CYS A 11 2.92 -34.75 -14.19
N SER A 12 2.69 -35.43 -13.06
CA SER A 12 1.74 -34.97 -12.04
C SER A 12 2.20 -33.71 -11.30
N LEU A 13 3.51 -33.44 -11.26
CA LEU A 13 4.09 -32.26 -10.60
C LEU A 13 3.92 -30.97 -11.44
N ALA A 14 3.68 -31.10 -12.75
CA ALA A 14 3.52 -29.95 -13.64
C ALA A 14 2.08 -29.35 -13.64
N ILE A 15 1.07 -30.13 -13.23
CA ILE A 15 -0.34 -29.70 -13.26
C ILE A 15 -0.74 -28.90 -12.01
N ALA A 16 0.03 -28.97 -10.92
CA ALA A 16 -0.33 -28.36 -9.64
C ALA A 16 0.05 -26.87 -9.46
N PHE A 17 0.71 -26.23 -10.44
CA PHE A 17 1.30 -24.89 -10.26
C PHE A 17 0.72 -23.78 -11.15
N THR A 18 -0.43 -23.98 -11.79
CA THR A 18 -1.12 -22.87 -12.46
C THR A 18 -2.13 -22.25 -11.52
N SER A 19 -1.65 -21.51 -10.51
CA SER A 19 -2.46 -20.44 -9.92
C SER A 19 -2.76 -19.45 -11.04
N GLN A 20 -3.93 -19.58 -11.66
CA GLN A 20 -4.46 -18.61 -12.59
C GLN A 20 -4.73 -17.33 -11.80
N VAL A 21 -3.74 -16.44 -11.74
CA VAL A 21 -3.93 -15.07 -11.26
C VAL A 21 -4.72 -14.35 -12.36
N SER A 22 -6.04 -14.43 -12.30
CA SER A 22 -6.91 -13.65 -13.17
C SER A 22 -7.05 -12.24 -12.60
N ALA A 23 -6.04 -11.40 -12.85
CA ALA A 23 -6.17 -9.96 -12.67
C ALA A 23 -6.51 -9.33 -14.03
N GLN A 24 -7.66 -8.67 -14.13
CA GLN A 24 -7.99 -7.90 -15.32
C GLN A 24 -7.21 -6.58 -15.28
N GLY A 25 -6.43 -6.31 -16.33
CA GLY A 25 -5.73 -5.03 -16.47
C GLY A 25 -6.70 -3.84 -16.42
N ASN A 26 -6.19 -2.68 -15.99
CA ASN A 26 -6.96 -1.45 -16.02
C ASN A 26 -7.30 -1.07 -17.49
N ASN A 27 -8.57 -0.83 -17.79
CA ASN A 27 -9.13 -0.44 -19.10
C ASN A 27 -9.06 1.08 -19.39
N GLY A 28 -8.22 1.83 -18.65
CA GLY A 28 -8.13 3.30 -18.71
C GLY A 28 -8.94 4.03 -17.63
N ARG A 29 -9.61 3.29 -16.73
CA ARG A 29 -10.46 3.85 -15.68
C ARG A 29 -9.64 4.60 -14.62
N GLY A 30 -10.26 5.64 -14.05
CA GLY A 30 -9.71 6.36 -12.91
C GLY A 30 -8.53 7.29 -13.21
N LYS A 31 -8.16 7.50 -14.47
CA LYS A 31 -7.00 8.32 -14.91
C LYS A 31 -6.94 9.72 -14.26
N CYS A 32 -8.07 10.37 -14.08
CA CYS A 32 -8.20 11.71 -13.49
C CYS A 32 -8.77 11.69 -12.08
N MET A 33 -8.95 10.51 -11.50
CA MET A 33 -9.42 10.37 -10.13
C MET A 33 -8.24 10.49 -9.15
N GLN A 34 -8.56 10.73 -7.89
CA GLN A 34 -7.59 10.74 -6.81
C GLN A 34 -7.10 9.31 -6.55
N PRO A 35 -5.79 9.04 -6.63
CA PRO A 35 -5.24 7.76 -6.20
C PRO A 35 -5.45 7.56 -4.71
N PHE A 36 -5.79 6.33 -4.33
CA PHE A 36 -5.98 5.95 -2.93
C PHE A 36 -5.20 4.67 -2.65
N GLY A 37 -4.43 4.63 -1.57
CA GLY A 37 -3.67 3.46 -1.16
C GLY A 37 -3.98 3.05 0.27
N ILE A 38 -3.84 1.76 0.57
CA ILE A 38 -3.79 1.27 1.94
C ILE A 38 -2.54 0.41 2.11
N SER A 39 -1.72 0.77 3.11
CA SER A 39 -0.62 -0.05 3.61
C SER A 39 -1.08 -0.84 4.81
N PHE A 40 -0.89 -2.15 4.79
CA PHE A 40 -1.22 -3.04 5.90
C PHE A 40 0.05 -3.47 6.63
N TYR A 41 -0.03 -3.60 7.95
CA TYR A 41 1.06 -4.05 8.82
C TYR A 41 0.55 -5.13 9.77
N ALA A 42 1.17 -6.31 9.72
CA ALA A 42 1.05 -7.29 10.78
C ALA A 42 2.19 -7.08 11.77
N VAL A 43 1.89 -6.91 13.05
CA VAL A 43 2.88 -6.66 14.11
C VAL A 43 3.02 -7.91 14.98
N LYS A 44 4.21 -8.12 15.56
CA LYS A 44 4.45 -9.14 16.58
C LYS A 44 3.45 -8.98 17.72
N ALA A 45 2.75 -10.07 18.06
CA ALA A 45 1.76 -10.07 19.12
C ALA A 45 2.35 -9.57 20.45
N GLY A 46 1.69 -8.62 21.08
CA GLY A 46 2.09 -7.99 22.35
C GLY A 46 3.07 -6.83 22.19
N TYR A 47 3.41 -6.42 20.97
CA TYR A 47 4.30 -5.30 20.67
C TYR A 47 3.61 -4.17 19.89
N GLU A 48 2.29 -4.21 19.76
CA GLU A 48 1.50 -3.26 18.97
C GLU A 48 1.68 -1.81 19.45
N ASP A 49 1.70 -1.57 20.77
CA ASP A 49 1.93 -0.23 21.33
C ASP A 49 3.36 0.27 21.11
N GLU A 50 4.36 -0.61 21.18
CA GLU A 50 5.76 -0.23 20.88
C GLU A 50 5.88 0.15 19.39
N TRP A 51 5.31 -0.67 18.51
CA TRP A 51 5.27 -0.38 17.09
C TRP A 51 4.56 0.94 16.79
N LEU A 52 3.40 1.17 17.42
CA LEU A 52 2.61 2.39 17.23
C LEU A 52 3.38 3.62 17.73
N ALA A 53 4.01 3.54 18.90
CA ALA A 53 4.83 4.63 19.42
C ALA A 53 5.99 4.97 18.47
N LEU A 54 6.65 3.96 17.90
CA LEU A 54 7.71 4.16 16.92
C LEU A 54 7.18 4.72 15.60
N TYR A 55 6.03 4.24 15.11
CA TYR A 55 5.36 4.76 13.92
C TYR A 55 5.03 6.24 14.10
N MET A 56 4.37 6.61 15.19
CA MET A 56 4.00 8.00 15.48
C MET A 56 5.22 8.90 15.66
N LYS A 57 6.32 8.39 16.23
CA LYS A 57 7.52 9.19 16.48
C LYS A 57 8.38 9.42 15.24
N TRP A 58 8.51 8.41 14.38
CA TRP A 58 9.53 8.42 13.31
C TRP A 58 8.95 8.35 11.90
N HIS A 59 7.77 7.76 11.72
CA HIS A 59 7.17 7.59 10.40
C HIS A 59 6.06 8.63 10.13
N TYR A 60 5.18 8.85 11.10
CA TYR A 60 4.05 9.77 10.96
C TYR A 60 4.44 11.22 10.63
N PRO A 61 5.55 11.80 11.14
CA PRO A 61 5.95 13.16 10.75
C PRO A 61 6.20 13.33 9.24
N LEU A 62 6.54 12.24 8.55
CA LEU A 62 6.69 12.25 7.09
C LEU A 62 5.33 12.39 6.39
N MET A 63 4.26 11.87 7.00
CA MET A 63 2.88 12.02 6.53
C MET A 63 2.32 13.38 6.87
N GLU A 64 2.60 13.90 8.07
CA GLU A 64 2.24 15.27 8.46
C GLU A 64 2.82 16.27 7.48
N TYR A 65 4.12 16.17 7.18
CA TYR A 65 4.76 17.02 6.16
C TYR A 65 4.06 16.88 4.79
N ALA A 66 3.69 15.67 4.38
CA ALA A 66 3.01 15.46 3.10
C ALA A 66 1.60 16.10 3.07
N LEU A 67 0.88 16.06 4.18
CA LEU A 67 -0.42 16.72 4.35
C LEU A 67 -0.29 18.24 4.32
N GLU A 68 0.68 18.79 5.05
CA GLU A 68 0.95 20.23 5.11
C GLU A 68 1.30 20.82 3.73
N HIS A 69 2.02 20.06 2.91
CA HIS A 69 2.44 20.47 1.57
C HIS A 69 1.50 20.01 0.46
N GLY A 70 0.37 19.38 0.80
CA GLY A 70 -0.66 18.96 -0.14
C GLY A 70 -0.23 17.85 -1.12
N THR A 71 0.88 17.16 -0.85
CA THR A 71 1.27 15.96 -1.61
C THR A 71 0.46 14.74 -1.18
N LEU A 72 -0.08 14.78 0.03
CA LEU A 72 -1.11 13.90 0.55
C LEU A 72 -2.34 14.75 0.95
N LEU A 73 -3.55 14.25 0.68
CA LEU A 73 -4.81 14.93 1.03
C LEU A 73 -5.43 14.39 2.31
N GLU A 74 -5.27 13.09 2.56
CA GLU A 74 -5.79 12.45 3.77
C GLU A 74 -4.88 11.29 4.17
N HIS A 75 -4.66 11.16 5.47
CA HIS A 75 -4.03 10.00 6.09
C HIS A 75 -4.86 9.53 7.29
N LYS A 76 -5.13 8.24 7.36
CA LYS A 76 -5.77 7.61 8.53
C LYS A 76 -4.97 6.40 8.95
N LEU A 77 -4.80 6.24 10.26
CA LEU A 77 -4.33 5.00 10.85
C LEU A 77 -5.54 4.25 11.42
N LEU A 78 -5.67 3.00 11.02
CA LEU A 78 -6.84 2.16 11.21
C LEU A 78 -6.41 0.87 11.93
N VAL A 79 -7.31 0.35 12.75
CA VAL A 79 -7.20 -0.96 13.40
C VAL A 79 -8.43 -1.80 13.04
N PRO A 80 -8.36 -3.14 13.11
CA PRO A 80 -9.54 -3.96 12.95
C PRO A 80 -10.58 -3.65 14.04
N ASP A 81 -11.85 -3.51 13.66
CA ASP A 81 -12.97 -3.24 14.59
C ASP A 81 -13.43 -4.50 15.37
N GLY A 82 -12.83 -5.66 15.11
CA GLY A 82 -13.20 -6.89 15.84
C GLY A 82 -12.33 -8.09 15.51
N HIS A 83 -12.69 -9.22 16.15
CA HIS A 83 -12.03 -10.51 15.98
C HIS A 83 -12.48 -11.20 14.69
N GLY A 84 -12.13 -10.62 13.54
CA GLY A 84 -12.30 -11.27 12.24
C GLY A 84 -11.19 -12.30 12.01
N ILE A 85 -11.55 -13.50 11.55
CA ILE A 85 -10.59 -14.55 11.16
C ILE A 85 -9.67 -14.08 10.02
N GLU A 86 -10.13 -13.12 9.21
CA GLU A 86 -9.44 -12.65 8.01
C GLU A 86 -8.47 -11.48 8.24
N ALA A 87 -8.51 -10.82 9.40
CA ALA A 87 -7.63 -9.70 9.70
C ALA A 87 -6.21 -10.22 9.98
N GLN A 88 -5.44 -10.43 8.91
CA GLN A 88 -4.02 -10.82 8.96
C GLN A 88 -3.10 -9.61 9.24
N TRP A 89 -3.63 -8.52 9.78
CA TRP A 89 -2.93 -7.26 10.05
C TRP A 89 -3.37 -6.64 11.37
N SER A 90 -2.47 -5.90 12.01
CA SER A 90 -2.67 -5.16 13.26
C SER A 90 -3.04 -3.69 13.00
N PHE A 91 -2.41 -3.08 11.98
CA PHE A 91 -2.67 -1.70 11.57
C PHE A 91 -2.85 -1.60 10.05
N ALA A 92 -3.66 -0.65 9.61
CA ALA A 92 -3.75 -0.23 8.22
C ALA A 92 -3.60 1.30 8.14
N ALA A 93 -2.81 1.79 7.20
CA ALA A 93 -2.59 3.20 6.97
C ALA A 93 -3.15 3.57 5.59
N SER A 94 -4.08 4.52 5.52
CA SER A 94 -4.66 4.97 4.25
C SER A 94 -3.96 6.23 3.72
N PHE A 95 -3.92 6.37 2.40
CA PHE A 95 -3.30 7.49 1.72
C PHE A 95 -4.19 7.96 0.58
N LEU A 96 -4.78 9.15 0.70
CA LEU A 96 -5.49 9.80 -0.41
C LEU A 96 -4.58 10.86 -1.03
N TYR A 97 -4.33 10.78 -2.33
CA TYR A 97 -3.43 11.70 -3.01
C TYR A 97 -4.21 12.66 -3.93
N PRO A 98 -3.65 13.84 -4.27
CA PRO A 98 -4.20 14.67 -5.33
C PRO A 98 -4.30 13.90 -6.65
N ALA A 99 -5.32 14.24 -7.44
CA ALA A 99 -5.48 13.72 -8.80
C ALA A 99 -4.21 14.00 -9.62
N ALA A 100 -3.91 13.13 -10.59
CA ALA A 100 -2.71 13.25 -11.39
C ALA A 100 -2.63 14.57 -12.18
N GLN A 101 -3.78 15.11 -12.60
CA GLN A 101 -3.85 16.44 -13.19
C GLN A 101 -3.69 17.51 -12.11
N GLY A 102 -2.66 18.33 -12.21
CA GLY A 102 -2.41 19.41 -11.26
C GLY A 102 -1.69 18.99 -9.97
N ARG A 103 -1.20 17.74 -9.89
CA ARG A 103 -0.33 17.32 -8.78
C ARG A 103 0.95 18.16 -8.80
N ALA A 104 1.14 18.99 -7.78
CA ALA A 104 2.40 19.65 -7.53
C ALA A 104 3.45 18.61 -7.12
N SER A 105 4.71 18.84 -7.51
CA SER A 105 5.82 18.07 -6.98
C SER A 105 5.98 18.34 -5.49
N ALA A 106 6.42 17.33 -4.74
CA ALA A 106 6.83 17.54 -3.36
C ALA A 106 7.93 18.62 -3.31
N PRO A 107 7.90 19.55 -2.33
CA PRO A 107 8.92 20.59 -2.22
C PRO A 107 10.32 20.03 -1.96
N LEU A 108 10.38 18.91 -1.25
CA LEU A 108 11.59 18.17 -0.94
C LEU A 108 11.41 16.73 -1.43
N ASP A 109 12.50 16.11 -1.89
CA ASP A 109 12.52 14.68 -2.08
C ASP A 109 12.52 13.93 -0.73
N ARG A 110 12.47 12.59 -0.77
CA ARG A 110 12.39 11.79 0.45
C ARG A 110 13.63 11.92 1.35
N ALA A 111 14.82 12.02 0.77
CA ALA A 111 16.05 12.12 1.54
C ALA A 111 16.17 13.49 2.20
N GLU A 112 15.86 14.55 1.44
CA GLU A 112 15.78 15.93 1.93
C GLU A 112 14.73 16.08 3.03
N GLN A 113 13.54 15.50 2.85
CA GLN A 113 12.48 15.48 3.86
C GLN A 113 12.93 14.82 5.17
N ILE A 114 13.59 13.65 5.10
CA ILE A 114 14.11 12.96 6.29
C ILE A 114 15.20 13.81 6.96
N GLN A 115 16.08 14.44 6.18
CA GLN A 115 17.13 15.31 6.70
C GLN A 115 16.54 16.54 7.40
N GLU A 116 15.50 17.15 6.83
CA GLU A 116 14.79 18.29 7.42
C GLU A 116 14.14 17.91 8.76
N LEU A 117 13.42 16.79 8.81
CA LEU A 117 12.65 16.40 10.00
C LEU A 117 13.51 15.78 11.12
N PHE A 118 14.60 15.10 10.75
CA PHE A 118 15.34 14.24 11.68
C PHE A 118 16.86 14.46 11.65
N GLY A 119 17.38 15.44 10.93
CA GLY A 119 18.82 15.64 10.73
C GLY A 119 19.65 15.67 12.02
N GLU A 120 19.16 16.37 13.06
CA GLU A 120 19.83 16.44 14.37
C GLU A 120 19.72 15.15 15.19
N ARG A 121 18.79 14.26 14.84
CA ARG A 121 18.48 13.00 15.53
C ARG A 121 18.54 11.81 14.58
N MET A 122 19.42 11.87 13.58
CA MET A 122 19.44 10.88 12.50
C MET A 122 19.71 9.47 13.01
N ASP A 123 20.63 9.32 13.96
CA ASP A 123 20.94 8.02 14.58
C ASP A 123 19.73 7.44 15.33
N ASP A 124 18.98 8.27 16.06
CA ASP A 124 17.76 7.87 16.77
C ASP A 124 16.63 7.50 15.79
N TYR A 125 16.46 8.27 14.71
CA TYR A 125 15.51 7.97 13.65
C TYR A 125 15.82 6.62 13.01
N VAL A 126 17.09 6.37 12.67
CA VAL A 126 17.54 5.09 12.09
C VAL A 126 17.31 3.93 13.07
N ALA A 127 17.66 4.10 14.34
CA ALA A 127 17.42 3.07 15.36
C ALA A 127 15.92 2.79 15.54
N GLY A 128 15.11 3.85 15.57
CA GLY A 128 13.66 3.77 15.71
C GLY A 128 12.97 3.08 14.54
N GLU A 129 13.27 3.48 13.30
CA GLU A 129 12.72 2.84 12.11
C GLU A 129 13.18 1.38 12.00
N LYS A 130 14.45 1.07 12.31
CA LYS A 130 14.93 -0.31 12.38
C LYS A 130 14.12 -1.13 13.38
N ARG A 131 13.94 -0.63 14.60
CA ARG A 131 13.15 -1.31 15.62
C ARG A 131 11.70 -1.49 15.21
N ARG A 132 11.10 -0.49 14.56
CA ARG A 132 9.72 -0.57 14.06
C ARG A 132 9.58 -1.72 13.05
N TRP A 133 10.52 -1.85 12.11
CA TRP A 133 10.58 -2.98 11.18
C TRP A 133 10.94 -4.30 11.86
N GLU A 134 11.79 -4.25 12.90
CA GLU A 134 11.97 -5.23 13.99
C GLU A 134 10.69 -5.97 14.36
N LEU A 135 9.64 -5.19 14.58
CA LEU A 135 8.35 -5.60 15.11
C LEU A 135 7.33 -5.97 14.04
N THR A 136 7.57 -5.62 12.77
CA THR A 136 6.67 -5.92 11.64
C THR A 136 6.91 -7.34 11.14
N LEU A 137 5.89 -8.20 11.20
CA LEU A 137 5.91 -9.57 10.68
C LEU A 137 5.68 -9.62 9.17
N SER A 138 4.75 -8.82 8.68
CA SER A 138 4.47 -8.68 7.26
C SER A 138 3.92 -7.29 6.95
N HIS A 139 4.13 -6.87 5.72
CA HIS A 139 3.66 -5.59 5.20
C HIS A 139 3.35 -5.73 3.71
N TRP A 140 2.23 -5.15 3.29
CA TRP A 140 1.87 -5.06 1.88
C TRP A 140 1.06 -3.80 1.63
N ASP A 141 1.20 -3.28 0.42
CA ASP A 141 0.45 -2.13 -0.06
C ASP A 141 -0.63 -2.58 -1.04
N THR A 142 -1.75 -1.88 -1.05
CA THR A 142 -2.80 -2.05 -2.05
C THR A 142 -3.21 -0.69 -2.58
N ASP A 143 -3.01 -0.51 -3.87
CA ASP A 143 -3.43 0.70 -4.58
C ASP A 143 -4.82 0.54 -5.17
N PHE A 144 -5.60 1.60 -5.05
CA PHE A 144 -6.94 1.74 -5.57
C PHE A 144 -7.01 2.98 -6.44
N ILE A 145 -7.88 2.92 -7.43
CA ILE A 145 -8.29 4.10 -8.18
C ILE A 145 -9.81 4.12 -8.23
N GLU A 146 -10.39 5.29 -7.96
CA GLU A 146 -11.84 5.41 -7.95
C GLU A 146 -12.40 5.19 -9.37
N LEU A 147 -13.56 4.52 -9.44
CA LEU A 147 -14.38 4.45 -10.63
C LEU A 147 -15.24 5.71 -10.72
N ASP A 148 -15.12 6.47 -11.82
CA ASP A 148 -16.03 7.56 -12.09
C ASP A 148 -17.42 7.00 -12.46
N LYS A 149 -18.36 7.13 -11.50
CA LYS A 149 -19.74 6.62 -11.61
C LYS A 149 -20.58 7.43 -12.62
N SER A 150 -20.08 8.57 -13.09
CA SER A 150 -20.76 9.41 -14.08
C SER A 150 -20.45 9.03 -15.53
N GLU A 151 -19.45 8.17 -15.78
CA GLU A 151 -19.13 7.71 -17.14
C GLU A 151 -20.31 7.00 -17.81
N SER A 152 -20.50 7.25 -19.12
CA SER A 152 -21.56 6.62 -19.91
C SER A 152 -21.01 6.16 -21.28
N PRO A 153 -21.05 4.84 -21.59
CA PRO A 153 -21.50 3.77 -20.70
C PRO A 153 -20.49 3.53 -19.55
N LEU A 154 -20.99 3.34 -18.33
CA LEU A 154 -20.17 2.87 -17.22
C LEU A 154 -19.81 1.40 -17.46
N SER A 155 -18.53 1.11 -17.69
CA SER A 155 -18.08 -0.25 -17.99
C SER A 155 -16.66 -0.51 -17.50
N VAL A 156 -16.48 -1.68 -16.90
CA VAL A 156 -15.15 -2.19 -16.54
C VAL A 156 -14.45 -2.91 -17.72
N TYR A 157 -15.15 -3.10 -18.85
CA TYR A 157 -14.63 -3.81 -20.02
C TYR A 157 -14.35 -2.88 -21.21
N LEU A 158 -15.17 -1.85 -21.42
CA LEU A 158 -14.97 -0.90 -22.51
C LEU A 158 -13.84 0.07 -22.19
N PRO A 159 -13.11 0.60 -23.19
CA PRO A 159 -12.12 1.65 -22.96
C PRO A 159 -12.74 2.86 -22.23
N SER A 160 -12.12 3.29 -21.14
CA SER A 160 -12.57 4.42 -20.33
C SER A 160 -11.62 5.62 -20.53
N ARG A 161 -12.18 6.83 -20.48
CA ARG A 161 -11.38 8.08 -20.43
C ARG A 161 -10.88 8.37 -19.02
N GLY A 162 -11.38 7.65 -18.03
CA GLY A 162 -10.90 7.65 -16.65
C GLY A 162 -11.31 8.88 -15.87
N GLY A 163 -12.55 9.34 -16.03
CA GLY A 163 -13.08 10.54 -15.37
C GLY A 163 -12.47 11.86 -15.85
N CYS A 164 -11.68 11.83 -16.93
CA CYS A 164 -11.15 13.03 -17.55
C CYS A 164 -12.22 13.64 -18.45
N HIS A 165 -13.08 14.50 -17.90
CA HIS A 165 -13.97 15.31 -18.73
C HIS A 165 -13.13 16.36 -19.47
N SER A 166 -13.16 16.29 -20.80
CA SER A 166 -12.64 17.34 -21.71
C SER A 166 -13.66 18.45 -21.85
#